data_AF-A0A800K3M5-F1
#
_entry.id   AF-A0A800K3M5-F1
#
_cell.length_a   1.000
_cell.length_b   1.000
_cell.length_c   1.000
_cell.angle_alpha   90.00
_cell.angle_beta   90.00
_cell.angle_gamma   90.00
#
_symmetry.space_group_name_H-M   'P 1'
#
loop_
_entity.id
_entity.type
_entity.pdbx_description
1 polymer ?
#
loop_
_entity_poly.entity_id
_entity_poly.type
_entity_poly.pdbx_seq_one_letter_code
_entity_poly.pdbx_strand_id
1 'polypeptide(L)'
;MFNWINENIKGDKVIWIIVLLLSIFSLLAVYSSTTTLAYRLKGGNTEFYLIKHLCLVLFGLFLMYVFHHWDYRYLSKISVAMLLITIPLLLFTLILGTSLNQASRWLTLPILNISFQTSDLAKLSLLMYLSRNLSRIQKEEQSIVKTFLLKQALPILVVCGLILPADLSTAIILGITAFILLFIGRVNMRYILGAAGFVILMGFISALVIKNHKSLGLENVGRVSTWNARMDSYLNLEDNVSSNYQVKQAKIAIATGGLVFGKGPGKSNQRDFLPHPYSDFIYAIIIEEYGLLFGGVLVLFLYLLFLFRTLKILFGSPKAFGALLAVGLGFSLCMQAIIHMAVNVSLLPVTGLTLPFVSMGGTSIIFTSISVGIILSVSKNSKEEKISVNV
;
A
#
# COMPACT_ATOMS: atom_id res chain seq x y z
N MET A 1 -14.96 30.78 8.14
CA MET A 1 -14.12 29.67 7.65
C MET A 1 -13.73 28.68 8.77
N PHE A 2 -13.11 29.12 9.87
CA PHE A 2 -12.70 28.21 10.96
C PHE A 2 -13.84 27.43 11.63
N ASN A 3 -15.02 28.04 11.83
CA ASN A 3 -16.18 27.35 12.41
C ASN A 3 -16.67 26.21 11.50
N TRP A 4 -16.79 26.48 10.19
CA TRP A 4 -17.15 25.46 9.19
C TRP A 4 -16.16 24.29 9.16
N ILE A 5 -14.86 24.56 9.27
CA ILE A 5 -13.83 23.52 9.33
C ILE A 5 -13.99 22.66 10.59
N ASN A 6 -14.23 23.27 11.75
CA ASN A 6 -14.43 22.52 12.99
C ASN A 6 -15.72 21.68 13.00
N GLU A 7 -16.77 22.16 12.34
CA GLU A 7 -18.06 21.47 12.25
C GLU A 7 -18.02 20.28 11.28
N ASN A 8 -17.33 20.42 10.13
CA ASN A 8 -17.37 19.45 9.05
C ASN A 8 -16.13 18.56 8.95
N ILE A 9 -14.97 18.97 9.47
CA ILE A 9 -13.73 18.17 9.47
C ILE A 9 -13.51 17.60 10.87
N LYS A 10 -14.09 16.42 11.08
CA LYS A 10 -14.00 15.69 12.35
C LYS A 10 -12.93 14.60 12.31
N GLY A 11 -12.62 14.04 13.47
CA GLY A 11 -11.58 13.01 13.64
C GLY A 11 -10.22 13.57 14.06
N ASP A 12 -9.13 12.95 13.60
CA ASP A 12 -7.78 13.38 13.92
C ASP A 12 -7.29 14.44 12.92
N LYS A 13 -7.22 15.71 13.37
CA LYS A 13 -6.77 16.84 12.55
C LYS A 13 -5.33 16.68 12.04
N VAL A 14 -4.48 15.97 12.78
CA VAL A 14 -3.09 15.76 12.37
C VAL A 14 -3.03 14.83 11.14
N ILE A 15 -3.90 13.82 11.08
CA ILE A 15 -3.98 12.92 9.92
C ILE A 15 -4.42 13.69 8.67
N TRP A 16 -5.40 14.58 8.79
CA TRP A 16 -5.81 15.46 7.70
C TRP A 16 -4.65 16.30 7.16
N ILE A 17 -3.91 16.96 8.05
CA ILE A 17 -2.75 17.79 7.68
C ILE A 17 -1.68 16.95 6.98
N ILE A 18 -1.38 15.74 7.49
CA ILE A 18 -0.39 14.85 6.87
C ILE A 18 -0.80 14.48 5.44
N VAL A 19 -2.04 14.06 5.23
CA VAL A 19 -2.52 13.68 3.89
C VAL A 19 -2.49 14.87 2.94
N LEU A 20 -2.88 16.06 3.39
CA LEU A 20 -2.83 17.28 2.59
C LEU A 20 -1.39 17.63 2.19
N LEU A 21 -0.44 17.57 3.13
CA LEU A 21 0.97 17.81 2.84
C LEU A 21 1.52 16.78 1.84
N LEU A 22 1.27 15.49 2.06
CA LEU A 22 1.69 14.43 1.13
C LEU A 22 1.07 14.61 -0.26
N SER A 23 -0.19 15.05 -0.35
CA SER A 23 -0.87 15.31 -1.61
C SER A 23 -0.28 16.52 -2.36
N ILE A 24 0.10 17.57 -1.64
CA ILE A 24 0.80 18.72 -2.23
C ILE A 24 2.16 18.29 -2.77
N PHE A 25 2.94 17.56 -1.97
CA PHE A 25 4.22 16.98 -2.41
C PHE A 25 4.06 16.06 -3.62
N SER A 26 2.99 15.26 -3.65
CA SER A 26 2.63 14.41 -4.78
C SER A 26 2.47 15.21 -6.06
N LEU A 27 1.64 16.26 -6.04
CA LEU A 27 1.38 17.08 -7.23
C LEU A 27 2.67 17.69 -7.78
N LEU A 28 3.52 18.23 -6.90
CA LEU A 28 4.80 18.83 -7.29
C LEU A 28 5.77 17.78 -7.87
N ALA A 29 5.97 16.66 -7.19
CA ALA A 29 6.90 15.62 -7.60
C ALA A 29 6.43 14.89 -8.88
N VAL A 30 5.13 14.62 -9.00
CA VAL A 30 4.53 13.98 -10.18
C VAL A 30 4.55 14.92 -11.38
N TYR A 31 4.25 16.20 -11.21
CA TYR A 31 4.40 17.18 -12.28
C TYR A 31 5.82 17.20 -12.82
N SER A 32 6.80 17.26 -11.91
CA SER A 32 8.20 17.30 -12.31
C SER A 32 8.65 16.01 -13.00
N SER A 33 8.24 14.84 -12.53
CA SER A 33 8.73 13.54 -13.02
C SER A 33 7.99 13.01 -14.26
N THR A 34 6.93 13.68 -14.73
CA THR A 34 6.15 13.25 -15.91
C THR A 34 6.53 13.98 -17.21
N THR A 35 7.44 14.96 -17.17
CA THR A 35 7.94 15.72 -18.34
C THR A 35 8.42 14.83 -19.48
N THR A 36 9.30 13.87 -19.19
CA THR A 36 9.85 12.95 -20.21
C THR A 36 8.80 12.01 -20.77
N LEU A 37 7.80 11.64 -19.97
CA LEU A 37 6.69 10.77 -20.40
C LEU A 37 5.75 11.52 -21.35
N ALA A 38 5.39 12.75 -20.98
CA ALA A 38 4.59 13.65 -21.80
C ALA A 38 5.26 13.97 -23.14
N TYR A 39 6.58 14.20 -23.13
CA TYR A 39 7.36 14.39 -24.35
C TYR A 39 7.27 13.17 -25.28
N ARG A 40 7.44 11.95 -24.74
CA ARG A 40 7.43 10.71 -25.54
C ARG A 40 6.04 10.30 -26.05
N LEU A 41 4.98 10.48 -25.26
CA LEU A 41 3.67 9.88 -25.56
C LEU A 41 2.59 10.89 -26.00
N LYS A 42 2.79 12.17 -25.74
CA LYS A 42 1.79 13.23 -25.96
C LYS A 42 2.38 14.51 -26.56
N GLY A 43 3.51 14.41 -27.27
CA GLY A 43 4.12 15.55 -27.97
C GLY A 43 4.56 16.69 -27.05
N GLY A 44 4.84 16.40 -25.77
CA GLY A 44 5.29 17.40 -24.79
C GLY A 44 4.20 17.96 -23.88
N ASN A 45 2.93 17.58 -24.02
CA ASN A 45 1.87 18.12 -23.17
C ASN A 45 1.89 17.50 -21.76
N THR A 46 2.66 18.13 -20.85
CA THR A 46 2.77 17.78 -19.44
C THR A 46 1.51 18.07 -18.64
N GLU A 47 0.74 19.06 -19.08
CA GLU A 47 -0.48 19.52 -18.40
C GLU A 47 -1.54 18.42 -18.36
N PHE A 48 -1.63 17.59 -19.41
CA PHE A 48 -2.55 16.46 -19.43
C PHE A 48 -2.35 15.49 -18.25
N TYR A 49 -1.09 15.10 -17.98
CA TYR A 49 -0.78 14.19 -16.88
C TYR A 49 -0.95 14.84 -15.51
N LEU A 50 -0.63 16.14 -15.41
CA LEU A 50 -0.87 16.94 -14.21
C LEU A 50 -2.35 17.02 -13.89
N ILE A 51 -3.19 17.44 -14.84
CA ILE A 51 -4.64 17.60 -14.67
C ILE A 51 -5.25 16.25 -14.30
N LYS A 52 -4.85 15.17 -14.98
CA LYS A 52 -5.31 13.82 -14.64
C LYS A 52 -4.96 13.44 -13.20
N HIS A 53 -3.72 13.65 -12.77
CA HIS A 53 -3.30 13.35 -11.41
C HIS A 53 -3.98 14.25 -10.37
N LEU A 54 -4.14 15.54 -10.68
CA LEU A 54 -4.87 16.50 -9.85
C LEU A 54 -6.32 16.06 -9.64
N CYS A 55 -7.02 15.68 -10.70
CA CYS A 55 -8.38 15.16 -10.61
C CYS A 55 -8.44 13.89 -9.73
N LEU A 56 -7.46 12.99 -9.85
CA LEU A 56 -7.39 11.78 -9.01
C LEU A 56 -7.12 12.10 -7.54
N VAL A 57 -6.22 13.03 -7.25
CA VAL A 57 -5.92 13.50 -5.89
C VAL A 57 -7.14 14.17 -5.28
N LEU A 58 -7.80 15.09 -5.99
CA LEU A 58 -9.01 15.76 -5.53
C LEU A 58 -10.16 14.78 -5.31
N PHE A 59 -10.34 13.82 -6.22
CA PHE A 59 -11.33 12.76 -6.06
C PHE A 59 -11.02 11.85 -4.86
N GLY A 60 -9.74 11.53 -4.65
CA GLY A 60 -9.27 10.83 -3.45
C GLY A 60 -9.61 11.60 -2.17
N LEU A 61 -9.25 12.88 -2.09
CA LEU A 61 -9.58 13.74 -0.94
C LEU A 61 -11.09 13.84 -0.71
N PHE A 62 -11.89 13.91 -1.78
CA PHE A 62 -13.35 13.86 -1.70
C PHE A 62 -13.84 12.54 -1.11
N LEU A 63 -13.34 11.40 -1.57
CA LEU A 63 -13.70 10.09 -1.01
C LEU A 63 -13.27 9.96 0.45
N MET A 64 -12.08 10.44 0.80
CA MET A 64 -11.64 10.49 2.19
C MET A 64 -12.63 11.29 3.05
N TYR A 65 -13.10 12.44 2.56
CA TYR A 65 -14.12 13.25 3.22
C TYR A 65 -15.47 12.54 3.35
N VAL A 66 -15.93 11.82 2.33
CA VAL A 66 -17.19 11.04 2.40
C VAL A 66 -17.07 9.90 3.42
N PHE A 67 -16.00 9.10 3.35
CA PHE A 67 -15.82 7.95 4.23
C PHE A 67 -15.56 8.33 5.69
N HIS A 68 -15.04 9.52 5.98
CA HIS A 68 -14.90 10.00 7.37
C HIS A 68 -16.25 10.29 8.04
N HIS A 69 -17.28 10.61 7.26
CA HIS A 69 -18.64 10.78 7.77
C HIS A 69 -19.36 9.44 7.99
N TRP A 70 -18.93 8.40 7.28
CA TRP A 70 -19.56 7.09 7.35
C TRP A 70 -19.20 6.39 8.66
N ASP A 71 -20.20 6.06 9.46
CA ASP A 71 -19.99 5.32 10.70
C ASP A 71 -19.33 3.95 10.44
N TYR A 72 -18.12 3.80 10.97
CA TYR A 72 -17.30 2.60 10.82
C TYR A 72 -18.01 1.32 11.31
N ARG A 73 -19.01 1.41 12.19
CA ARG A 73 -19.78 0.24 12.68
C ARG A 73 -20.50 -0.50 11.55
N TYR A 74 -20.94 0.19 10.50
CA TYR A 74 -21.54 -0.46 9.32
C TYR A 74 -20.53 -1.28 8.53
N LEU A 75 -19.26 -0.86 8.50
CA LEU A 75 -18.17 -1.58 7.84
C LEU A 75 -17.96 -2.98 8.46
N SER A 76 -18.24 -3.13 9.76
CA SER A 76 -18.21 -4.44 10.44
C SER A 76 -19.25 -5.41 9.89
N LYS A 77 -20.40 -4.94 9.40
CA LYS A 77 -21.42 -5.82 8.80
C LYS A 77 -21.04 -6.21 7.37
N ILE A 78 -20.56 -5.23 6.63
CA ILE A 78 -20.23 -5.35 5.20
C ILE A 78 -18.93 -6.13 4.96
N SER A 79 -18.01 -6.20 5.94
CA SER A 79 -16.69 -6.81 5.75
C SER A 79 -16.72 -8.27 5.25
N VAL A 80 -17.71 -9.07 5.67
CA VAL A 80 -17.85 -10.46 5.22
C VAL A 80 -18.25 -10.50 3.75
N ALA A 81 -19.24 -9.70 3.36
CA ALA A 81 -19.67 -9.59 1.97
C ALA A 81 -18.53 -9.08 1.08
N MET A 82 -17.79 -8.06 1.51
CA MET A 82 -16.64 -7.55 0.76
C MET A 82 -15.56 -8.61 0.56
N LEU A 83 -15.22 -9.39 1.58
CA LEU A 83 -14.23 -10.46 1.44
C LEU A 83 -14.72 -11.55 0.45
N LEU A 84 -15.99 -11.96 0.56
CA LEU A 84 -16.60 -12.96 -0.32
C LEU A 84 -16.68 -12.50 -1.77
N ILE A 85 -16.83 -11.19 -2.03
CA ILE A 85 -16.79 -10.62 -3.39
C ILE A 85 -15.34 -10.49 -3.88
N THR A 86 -14.41 -10.15 -2.99
CA THR A 86 -12.99 -9.94 -3.33
C THR A 86 -12.33 -11.24 -3.81
N ILE A 87 -12.61 -12.38 -3.17
CA ILE A 87 -11.96 -13.66 -3.51
C ILE A 87 -12.23 -14.08 -4.98
N PRO A 88 -13.49 -14.16 -5.44
CA PRO A 88 -13.80 -14.40 -6.86
C PRO A 88 -13.18 -13.34 -7.78
N LEU A 89 -13.17 -12.07 -7.37
CA LEU A 89 -12.60 -10.99 -8.16
C LEU A 89 -11.07 -11.14 -8.34
N LEU A 90 -10.35 -11.57 -7.30
CA LEU A 90 -8.93 -11.90 -7.37
C LEU A 90 -8.68 -13.07 -8.32
N LEU A 91 -9.49 -14.12 -8.21
CA LEU A 91 -9.41 -15.29 -9.09
C LEU A 91 -9.70 -14.92 -10.55
N PHE A 92 -10.70 -14.07 -10.77
CA PHE A 92 -11.01 -13.51 -12.09
C PHE A 92 -9.85 -12.71 -12.66
N THR A 93 -9.19 -11.87 -11.86
CA THR A 93 -7.99 -11.15 -12.35
C THR A 93 -6.81 -12.06 -12.68
N LEU A 94 -6.65 -13.16 -11.95
CA LEU A 94 -5.57 -14.11 -12.23
C LEU A 94 -5.77 -14.81 -13.59
N ILE A 95 -7.03 -15.05 -13.98
CA ILE A 95 -7.37 -15.76 -15.23
C ILE A 95 -7.47 -14.79 -16.42
N LEU A 96 -8.12 -13.63 -16.23
CA LEU A 96 -8.57 -12.74 -17.31
C LEU A 96 -7.98 -11.32 -17.26
N GLY A 97 -7.15 -11.01 -16.25
CA GLY A 97 -6.58 -9.67 -16.14
C GLY A 97 -5.66 -9.34 -17.34
N THR A 98 -5.61 -8.08 -17.72
CA THR A 98 -4.75 -7.62 -18.81
C THR A 98 -3.28 -7.68 -18.39
N SER A 99 -2.43 -8.26 -19.23
CA SER A 99 -0.99 -8.42 -19.01
C SER A 99 -0.22 -7.11 -19.27
N LEU A 100 -0.36 -6.13 -18.38
CA LEU A 100 0.58 -5.01 -18.34
C LEU A 100 1.86 -5.47 -17.63
N ASN A 101 3.00 -5.50 -18.35
CA ASN A 101 4.29 -6.01 -17.87
C ASN A 101 4.28 -7.50 -17.46
N GLN A 102 3.77 -8.37 -18.35
CA GLN A 102 3.85 -9.84 -18.25
C GLN A 102 3.08 -10.47 -17.06
N ALA A 103 2.19 -9.74 -16.38
CA ALA A 103 1.28 -10.31 -15.38
C ALA A 103 -0.07 -9.57 -15.32
N SER A 104 -1.13 -10.35 -15.15
CA SER A 104 -2.53 -9.93 -15.04
C SER A 104 -2.84 -9.29 -13.68
N ARG A 105 -2.29 -8.09 -13.42
CA ARG A 105 -2.47 -7.35 -12.16
C ARG A 105 -3.65 -6.38 -12.16
N TRP A 106 -4.10 -6.02 -13.35
CA TRP A 106 -5.06 -4.93 -13.55
C TRP A 106 -6.28 -5.47 -14.27
N LEU A 107 -7.45 -5.09 -13.76
CA LEU A 107 -8.70 -5.21 -14.49
C LEU A 107 -8.97 -3.89 -15.20
N THR A 108 -8.84 -3.84 -16.52
CA THR A 108 -9.30 -2.70 -17.29
C THR A 108 -10.80 -2.83 -17.51
N LEU A 109 -11.59 -1.98 -16.87
CA LEU A 109 -13.02 -1.92 -17.15
C LEU A 109 -13.21 -1.33 -18.56
N PRO A 110 -13.74 -2.09 -19.54
CA PRO A 110 -13.82 -1.66 -20.94
C PRO A 110 -14.65 -0.38 -21.13
N ILE A 111 -15.61 -0.15 -20.22
CA ILE A 111 -16.57 0.95 -20.30
C ILE A 111 -15.97 2.28 -19.83
N LEU A 112 -15.01 2.24 -18.89
CA LEU A 112 -14.44 3.45 -18.27
C LEU A 112 -12.97 3.68 -18.62
N ASN A 113 -12.29 2.73 -19.27
CA ASN A 113 -10.83 2.74 -19.49
C ASN A 113 -10.02 3.02 -18.20
N ILE A 114 -10.59 2.67 -17.04
CA ILE A 114 -9.92 2.73 -15.74
C ILE A 114 -9.40 1.35 -15.42
N SER A 115 -8.10 1.28 -15.13
CA SER A 115 -7.41 0.07 -14.71
C SER A 115 -7.51 -0.05 -13.18
N PHE A 116 -8.19 -1.07 -12.70
CA PHE A 116 -8.45 -1.33 -11.29
C PHE A 116 -7.56 -2.46 -10.75
N GLN A 117 -6.85 -2.18 -9.66
CA GLN A 117 -6.03 -3.18 -8.98
C GLN A 117 -6.86 -3.91 -7.91
N THR A 118 -7.13 -5.20 -8.14
CA THR A 118 -7.97 -6.01 -7.23
C THR A 118 -7.30 -6.28 -5.89
N SER A 119 -5.96 -6.25 -5.83
CA SER A 119 -5.24 -6.42 -4.56
C SER A 119 -5.37 -5.21 -3.61
N ASP A 120 -5.69 -4.01 -4.11
CA ASP A 120 -5.99 -2.87 -3.22
C ASP A 120 -7.33 -3.05 -2.50
N LEU A 121 -8.36 -3.52 -3.21
CA LEU A 121 -9.63 -3.91 -2.60
C LEU A 121 -9.44 -5.06 -1.60
N ALA A 122 -8.58 -6.03 -1.94
CA ALA A 122 -8.31 -7.18 -1.09
C ALA A 122 -7.63 -6.83 0.23
N LYS A 123 -6.67 -5.89 0.22
CA LYS A 123 -6.09 -5.35 1.45
C LYS A 123 -7.19 -4.77 2.34
N LEU A 124 -8.05 -3.91 1.79
CA LEU A 124 -9.14 -3.28 2.54
C LEU A 124 -10.12 -4.31 3.12
N SER A 125 -10.61 -5.25 2.28
CA SER A 125 -11.62 -6.23 2.68
C SER A 125 -11.10 -7.24 3.70
N LEU A 126 -9.87 -7.73 3.54
CA LEU A 126 -9.25 -8.66 4.49
C LEU A 126 -9.02 -7.99 5.84
N LEU A 127 -8.45 -6.78 5.87
CA LEU A 127 -8.18 -6.07 7.13
C LEU A 127 -9.47 -5.73 7.87
N MET A 128 -10.54 -5.35 7.15
CA MET A 128 -11.87 -5.19 7.72
C MET A 128 -12.41 -6.49 8.33
N TYR A 129 -12.31 -7.59 7.59
CA TYR A 129 -12.80 -8.89 8.02
C TYR A 129 -12.04 -9.41 9.26
N LEU A 130 -10.71 -9.32 9.27
CA LEU A 130 -9.88 -9.73 10.40
C LEU A 130 -10.18 -8.90 11.64
N SER A 131 -10.26 -7.57 11.49
CA SER A 131 -10.60 -6.67 12.60
C SER A 131 -11.95 -7.01 13.22
N ARG A 132 -12.95 -7.35 12.37
CA ARG A 132 -14.27 -7.80 12.84
C ARG A 132 -14.17 -9.10 13.61
N ASN A 133 -13.55 -10.13 13.04
CA ASN A 133 -13.52 -11.44 13.69
C ASN A 133 -12.74 -11.41 14.99
N LEU A 134 -11.59 -10.73 15.03
CA LEU A 134 -10.81 -10.55 16.25
C LEU A 134 -11.62 -9.81 17.33
N SER A 135 -12.41 -8.80 16.96
CA SER A 135 -13.27 -8.08 17.91
C SER A 135 -14.42 -8.93 18.48
N ARG A 136 -14.83 -10.00 17.78
CA ARG A 136 -15.90 -10.91 18.23
C ARG A 136 -15.36 -12.09 19.04
N ILE A 137 -14.20 -12.61 18.67
CA ILE A 137 -13.56 -13.76 19.32
C ILE A 137 -13.17 -13.43 20.77
N GLN A 138 -12.89 -12.17 21.09
CA GLN A 138 -12.71 -11.72 22.48
C GLN A 138 -13.96 -11.94 23.36
N LYS A 139 -15.12 -12.31 22.80
CA LYS A 139 -16.40 -12.46 23.50
C LYS A 139 -16.95 -13.90 23.54
N GLU A 140 -16.36 -14.85 22.81
CA GLU A 140 -16.93 -16.21 22.65
C GLU A 140 -15.92 -17.31 23.04
N GLU A 141 -16.32 -18.22 23.94
CA GLU A 141 -15.59 -19.46 24.29
C GLU A 141 -15.77 -20.54 23.21
N GLN A 142 -15.24 -20.31 22.00
CA GLN A 142 -15.20 -21.34 20.95
C GLN A 142 -13.88 -22.11 20.96
N SER A 143 -13.86 -23.31 20.37
CA SER A 143 -12.62 -24.08 20.22
C SER A 143 -11.57 -23.24 19.47
N ILE A 144 -10.50 -22.93 20.19
CA ILE A 144 -9.54 -21.88 19.82
C ILE A 144 -8.88 -22.20 18.46
N VAL A 145 -8.61 -23.48 18.20
CA VAL A 145 -7.93 -23.95 16.99
C VAL A 145 -8.82 -23.84 15.75
N LYS A 146 -10.04 -24.36 15.78
CA LYS A 146 -10.95 -24.33 14.62
C LYS A 146 -11.32 -22.90 14.25
N THR A 147 -11.51 -22.06 15.27
CA THR A 147 -11.79 -20.64 15.11
C THR A 147 -10.62 -19.90 14.46
N PHE A 148 -9.39 -20.14 14.93
CA PHE A 148 -8.18 -19.60 14.31
C PHE A 148 -8.04 -20.04 12.85
N LEU A 149 -8.09 -21.35 12.59
CA LEU A 149 -7.86 -21.90 11.25
C LEU A 149 -8.89 -21.39 10.24
N LEU A 150 -10.19 -21.47 10.56
CA LEU A 150 -11.25 -21.14 9.59
C LEU A 150 -11.53 -19.65 9.47
N LYS A 151 -11.51 -18.89 10.58
CA LYS A 151 -11.94 -17.48 10.59
C LYS A 151 -10.78 -16.49 10.48
N GLN A 152 -9.53 -16.95 10.53
CA GLN A 152 -8.34 -16.09 10.48
C GLN A 152 -7.32 -16.61 9.47
N ALA A 153 -6.74 -17.79 9.68
CA ALA A 153 -5.65 -18.30 8.85
C ALA A 153 -6.09 -18.57 7.41
N LEU A 154 -7.22 -19.26 7.20
CA LEU A 154 -7.72 -19.59 5.87
C LEU A 154 -7.98 -18.35 4.99
N PRO A 155 -8.73 -17.32 5.45
CA PRO A 155 -8.87 -16.06 4.70
C PRO A 155 -7.55 -15.38 4.34
N ILE A 156 -6.58 -15.37 5.26
CA ILE A 156 -5.25 -14.79 5.00
C ILE A 156 -4.54 -15.60 3.91
N LEU A 157 -4.50 -16.93 4.04
CA LEU A 157 -3.85 -17.83 3.09
C LEU A 157 -4.47 -17.74 1.70
N VAL A 158 -5.79 -17.71 1.59
CA VAL A 158 -6.51 -17.60 0.31
C VAL A 158 -6.21 -16.25 -0.35
N VAL A 159 -6.38 -15.14 0.38
CA VAL A 159 -6.17 -13.81 -0.19
C VAL A 159 -4.71 -13.59 -0.56
N CYS A 160 -3.77 -13.86 0.35
CA CYS A 160 -2.34 -13.71 0.05
C CYS A 160 -1.88 -14.68 -1.05
N GLY A 161 -2.38 -15.91 -1.05
CA GLY A 161 -2.06 -16.92 -2.07
C GLY A 161 -2.56 -16.53 -3.47
N LEU A 162 -3.73 -15.90 -3.58
CA LEU A 162 -4.23 -15.38 -4.86
C LEU A 162 -3.48 -14.14 -5.34
N ILE A 163 -2.99 -13.30 -4.42
CA ILE A 163 -2.22 -12.10 -4.76
C ILE A 163 -0.78 -12.46 -5.15
N LEU A 164 -0.17 -13.45 -4.48
CA LEU A 164 1.25 -13.77 -4.58
C LEU A 164 1.78 -13.98 -6.02
N PRO A 165 1.11 -14.74 -6.91
CA PRO A 165 1.58 -14.95 -8.28
C PRO A 165 1.65 -13.66 -9.10
N ALA A 166 0.71 -12.74 -8.83
CA ALA A 166 0.63 -11.46 -9.52
C ALA A 166 1.55 -10.42 -8.88
N ASP A 167 1.53 -10.28 -7.55
CA ASP A 167 2.25 -9.25 -6.79
C ASP A 167 2.70 -9.74 -5.40
N LEU A 168 3.93 -10.28 -5.35
CA LEU A 168 4.56 -10.77 -4.13
C LEU A 168 4.68 -9.69 -3.04
N SER A 169 5.06 -8.46 -3.40
CA SER A 169 5.32 -7.40 -2.42
C SER A 169 4.04 -7.02 -1.67
N THR A 170 2.92 -6.92 -2.40
CA THR A 170 1.60 -6.67 -1.79
C THR A 170 1.16 -7.83 -0.89
N ALA A 171 1.37 -9.08 -1.30
CA ALA A 171 1.06 -10.25 -0.49
C ALA A 171 1.86 -10.30 0.83
N ILE A 172 3.16 -9.99 0.77
CA ILE A 172 4.03 -9.93 1.96
C ILE A 172 3.57 -8.84 2.93
N ILE A 173 3.32 -7.62 2.43
CA ILE A 173 2.85 -6.50 3.27
C ILE A 173 1.53 -6.85 3.95
N LEU A 174 0.59 -7.43 3.20
CA LEU A 174 -0.71 -7.83 3.73
C LEU A 174 -0.55 -8.95 4.77
N GLY A 175 0.32 -9.93 4.53
CA GLY A 175 0.65 -10.99 5.49
C GLY A 175 1.25 -10.46 6.79
N ILE A 176 2.23 -9.57 6.71
CA ILE A 176 2.85 -8.92 7.89
C ILE A 176 1.82 -8.09 8.66
N THR A 177 0.98 -7.33 7.95
CA THR A 177 -0.08 -6.53 8.58
C THR A 177 -1.10 -7.44 9.28
N ALA A 178 -1.50 -8.54 8.64
CA ALA A 178 -2.39 -9.52 9.23
C ALA A 178 -1.78 -10.18 10.47
N PHE A 179 -0.50 -10.56 10.43
CA PHE A 179 0.24 -11.06 11.59
C PHE A 179 0.17 -10.09 12.78
N ILE A 180 0.42 -8.81 12.54
CA ILE A 180 0.36 -7.78 13.59
C ILE A 180 -1.06 -7.63 14.15
N LEU A 181 -2.09 -7.68 13.32
CA LEU A 181 -3.47 -7.68 13.80
C LEU A 181 -3.78 -8.90 14.67
N LEU A 182 -3.34 -10.10 14.29
CA LEU A 182 -3.52 -11.31 15.09
C LEU A 182 -2.79 -11.19 16.43
N PHE A 183 -1.58 -10.62 16.43
CA PHE A 183 -0.80 -10.36 17.64
C PHE A 183 -1.50 -9.36 18.57
N ILE A 184 -1.93 -8.21 18.06
CA ILE A 184 -2.69 -7.20 18.82
C ILE A 184 -4.04 -7.78 19.30
N GLY A 185 -4.65 -8.63 18.47
CA GLY A 185 -5.86 -9.39 18.78
C GLY A 185 -5.68 -10.49 19.82
N ARG A 186 -4.47 -10.67 20.37
CA ARG A 186 -4.10 -11.65 21.42
C ARG A 186 -4.35 -13.10 21.01
N VAL A 187 -4.20 -13.40 19.72
CA VAL A 187 -4.21 -14.78 19.24
C VAL A 187 -2.94 -15.48 19.73
N ASN A 188 -3.08 -16.74 20.17
CA ASN A 188 -1.96 -17.49 20.72
C ASN A 188 -0.80 -17.60 19.70
N MET A 189 0.38 -17.14 20.08
CA MET A 189 1.58 -17.06 19.24
C MET A 189 1.96 -18.41 18.61
N ARG A 190 1.67 -19.54 19.27
CA ARG A 190 1.95 -20.87 18.72
C ARG A 190 1.22 -21.10 17.38
N TYR A 191 -0.03 -20.65 17.27
CA TYR A 191 -0.80 -20.80 16.03
C TYR A 191 -0.32 -19.85 14.94
N ILE A 192 0.02 -18.62 15.33
CA ILE A 192 0.52 -17.61 14.38
C ILE A 192 1.86 -18.06 13.80
N LEU A 193 2.81 -18.48 14.66
CA LEU A 193 4.12 -18.98 14.24
C LEU A 193 4.02 -20.29 13.46
N GLY A 194 3.09 -21.19 13.85
CA GLY A 194 2.82 -22.42 13.08
C GLY A 194 2.32 -22.13 11.67
N ALA A 195 1.39 -21.19 11.51
CA ALA A 195 0.90 -20.77 10.19
C ALA A 195 2.00 -20.07 9.36
N ALA A 196 2.78 -19.18 9.97
CA ALA A 196 3.90 -18.52 9.30
C ALA A 196 4.99 -19.52 8.87
N GLY A 197 5.35 -20.45 9.75
CA GLY A 197 6.31 -21.53 9.46
C GLY A 197 5.83 -22.44 8.32
N PHE A 198 4.54 -22.78 8.29
CA PHE A 198 3.95 -23.54 7.19
C PHE A 198 4.06 -22.80 5.85
N VAL A 199 3.76 -21.50 5.80
CA VAL A 199 3.89 -20.70 4.58
C VAL A 199 5.34 -20.62 4.11
N ILE A 200 6.29 -20.41 5.03
CA ILE A 200 7.73 -20.37 4.71
C ILE A 200 8.19 -21.72 4.17
N LEU A 201 7.78 -22.83 4.81
CA LEU A 201 8.11 -24.18 4.38
C LEU A 201 7.57 -24.47 2.98
N MET A 202 6.31 -24.14 2.70
CA MET A 202 5.72 -24.30 1.37
C MET A 202 6.39 -23.40 0.33
N GLY A 203 6.76 -22.17 0.70
CA GLY A 203 7.55 -21.26 -0.13
C GLY A 203 8.94 -21.83 -0.46
N PHE A 204 9.60 -22.44 0.52
CA PHE A 204 10.90 -23.08 0.33
C PHE A 204 10.81 -24.34 -0.55
N ILE A 205 9.83 -25.21 -0.31
CA ILE A 205 9.58 -26.40 -1.13
C ILE A 205 9.29 -25.99 -2.58
N SER A 206 8.40 -25.02 -2.79
CA SER A 206 8.10 -24.53 -4.15
C SER A 206 9.33 -23.93 -4.83
N ALA A 207 10.18 -23.18 -4.12
CA ALA A 207 11.43 -22.66 -4.68
C ALA A 207 12.42 -23.79 -5.07
N LEU A 208 12.56 -24.83 -4.24
CA LEU A 208 13.39 -25.99 -4.56
C LEU A 208 12.89 -26.77 -5.78
N VAL A 209 11.58 -26.99 -5.86
CA VAL A 209 10.92 -27.64 -7.00
C VAL A 209 11.19 -26.84 -8.28
N ILE A 210 11.03 -25.52 -8.25
CA ILE A 210 11.27 -24.65 -9.41
C ILE A 210 12.75 -24.63 -9.81
N LYS A 211 13.68 -24.60 -8.85
CA LYS A 211 15.14 -24.63 -9.12
C LYS A 211 15.59 -25.95 -9.76
N ASN A 212 15.00 -27.07 -9.36
CA ASN A 212 15.35 -28.40 -9.87
C ASN A 212 14.66 -28.74 -11.20
N HIS A 213 13.58 -28.05 -11.57
CA HIS A 213 12.78 -28.32 -12.77
C HIS A 213 13.07 -27.38 -13.95
N LYS A 214 14.34 -27.03 -14.19
CA LYS A 214 14.78 -26.46 -15.48
C LYS A 214 14.51 -27.41 -16.68
N SER A 215 14.06 -28.65 -16.42
CA SER A 215 13.74 -29.70 -17.41
C SER A 215 12.25 -29.89 -17.74
N LEU A 216 11.31 -29.24 -17.04
CA LEU A 216 9.85 -29.50 -17.21
C LEU A 216 9.07 -28.47 -18.04
N GLY A 217 9.73 -27.47 -18.66
CA GLY A 217 9.07 -26.54 -19.58
C GLY A 217 8.04 -25.58 -18.96
N LEU A 218 7.98 -25.47 -17.63
CA LEU A 218 7.08 -24.57 -16.89
C LEU A 218 7.60 -23.13 -16.79
N GLU A 219 8.29 -22.63 -17.83
CA GLU A 219 8.98 -21.33 -17.82
C GLU A 219 8.03 -20.12 -17.67
N ASN A 220 6.72 -20.33 -17.87
CA ASN A 220 5.72 -19.25 -17.98
C ASN A 220 4.67 -19.22 -16.87
N VAL A 221 4.79 -20.00 -15.79
CA VAL A 221 3.82 -19.96 -14.68
C VAL A 221 4.21 -18.88 -13.66
N GLY A 222 3.76 -17.65 -13.90
CA GLY A 222 3.88 -16.52 -12.98
C GLY A 222 5.25 -15.80 -13.02
N ARG A 223 5.40 -14.73 -12.22
CA ARG A 223 6.61 -13.88 -12.18
C ARG A 223 7.76 -14.45 -11.34
N VAL A 224 7.80 -15.76 -11.11
CA VAL A 224 8.86 -16.37 -10.28
C VAL A 224 10.23 -16.17 -10.93
N SER A 225 10.32 -16.28 -12.25
CA SER A 225 11.54 -15.96 -13.03
C SER A 225 11.96 -14.49 -12.88
N THR A 226 11.00 -13.55 -12.88
CA THR A 226 11.28 -12.13 -12.64
C THR A 226 11.75 -11.86 -11.20
N TRP A 227 11.20 -12.58 -10.23
CA TRP A 227 11.62 -12.45 -8.83
C TRP A 227 13.03 -13.01 -8.62
N ASN A 228 13.30 -14.21 -9.14
CA ASN A 228 14.64 -14.79 -9.13
C ASN A 228 15.64 -13.85 -9.80
N ALA A 229 15.33 -13.34 -10.98
CA ALA A 229 16.20 -12.37 -11.67
C ALA A 229 16.45 -11.10 -10.84
N ARG A 230 15.43 -10.58 -10.13
CA ARG A 230 15.60 -9.40 -9.25
C ARG A 230 16.44 -9.72 -8.02
N MET A 231 16.23 -10.87 -7.38
CA MET A 231 17.01 -11.30 -6.23
C MET A 231 18.45 -11.62 -6.62
N ASP A 232 18.65 -12.37 -7.70
CA ASP A 232 19.96 -12.69 -8.26
C ASP A 232 20.70 -11.41 -8.66
N SER A 233 20.03 -10.43 -9.30
CA SER A 233 20.66 -9.14 -9.61
C SER A 233 20.99 -8.29 -8.38
N TYR A 234 20.25 -8.46 -7.28
CA TYR A 234 20.51 -7.76 -6.03
C TYR A 234 21.71 -8.36 -5.28
N LEU A 235 21.84 -9.69 -5.31
CA LEU A 235 22.94 -10.43 -4.67
C LEU A 235 24.22 -10.41 -5.52
N ASN A 236 24.09 -10.53 -6.84
CA ASN A 236 25.19 -10.53 -7.81
C ASN A 236 25.15 -9.24 -8.63
N LEU A 237 25.80 -8.20 -8.10
CA LEU A 237 25.77 -6.84 -8.66
C LEU A 237 26.47 -6.70 -10.03
N GLU A 238 27.18 -7.73 -10.51
CA GLU A 238 28.06 -7.63 -11.69
C GLU A 238 27.38 -7.97 -13.04
N ASP A 239 26.35 -8.83 -13.07
CA ASP A 239 25.94 -9.47 -14.34
C ASP A 239 24.65 -8.94 -15.01
N ASN A 240 23.80 -8.15 -14.32
CA ASN A 240 22.49 -7.73 -14.87
C ASN A 240 22.42 -6.23 -15.21
N VAL A 241 22.77 -5.87 -16.45
CA VAL A 241 22.89 -4.48 -16.93
C VAL A 241 21.59 -3.66 -16.78
N SER A 242 20.40 -4.25 -16.95
CA SER A 242 19.12 -3.51 -17.01
C SER A 242 18.41 -3.29 -15.66
N SER A 243 18.40 -4.26 -14.74
CA SER A 243 17.86 -4.06 -13.39
C SER A 243 18.80 -3.20 -12.54
N ASN A 244 20.11 -3.32 -12.75
CA ASN A 244 21.11 -2.44 -12.14
C ASN A 244 20.98 -1.00 -12.63
N TYR A 245 20.48 -0.77 -13.85
CA TYR A 245 20.32 0.58 -14.38
C TYR A 245 19.36 1.43 -13.53
N GLN A 246 18.16 0.92 -13.21
CA GLN A 246 17.18 1.66 -12.41
C GLN A 246 17.74 2.00 -11.02
N VAL A 247 18.37 1.02 -10.37
CA VAL A 247 18.99 1.18 -9.05
C VAL A 247 20.16 2.17 -9.13
N LYS A 248 20.99 2.12 -10.17
CA LYS A 248 22.12 3.03 -10.37
C LYS A 248 21.65 4.47 -10.57
N GLN A 249 20.63 4.71 -11.40
CA GLN A 249 20.09 6.05 -11.59
C GLN A 249 19.42 6.59 -10.33
N ALA A 250 18.71 5.76 -9.57
CA ALA A 250 18.16 6.16 -8.28
C ALA A 250 19.26 6.56 -7.28
N LYS A 251 20.37 5.81 -7.22
CA LYS A 251 21.54 6.15 -6.41
C LYS A 251 22.17 7.47 -6.84
N ILE A 252 22.30 7.74 -8.14
CA ILE A 252 22.82 9.01 -8.66
C ILE A 252 21.87 10.17 -8.31
N ALA A 253 20.56 9.97 -8.39
CA ALA A 253 19.55 10.98 -8.03
C ALA A 253 19.71 11.38 -6.56
N ILE A 254 19.81 10.39 -5.67
CA ILE A 254 20.01 10.59 -4.23
C ILE A 254 21.35 11.28 -3.97
N ALA A 255 22.45 10.81 -4.58
CA ALA A 255 23.78 11.38 -4.38
C ALA A 255 23.88 12.84 -4.85
N THR A 256 23.15 13.21 -5.90
CA THR A 256 23.14 14.59 -6.43
C THR A 256 22.06 15.48 -5.82
N GLY A 257 21.25 14.96 -4.88
CA GLY A 257 20.17 15.68 -4.22
C GLY A 257 20.59 16.62 -3.10
N GLY A 258 21.86 16.61 -2.66
CA GLY A 258 22.30 17.48 -1.58
C GLY A 258 21.69 17.13 -0.21
N LEU A 259 22.29 17.68 0.85
CA LEU A 259 21.93 17.31 2.23
C LEU A 259 20.70 18.08 2.73
N VAL A 260 20.69 19.40 2.53
CA VAL A 260 19.61 20.29 3.00
C VAL A 260 18.68 20.66 1.86
N PHE A 261 19.21 21.34 0.83
CA PHE A 261 18.48 21.71 -0.38
C PHE A 261 18.91 20.83 -1.54
N GLY A 262 17.95 20.44 -2.38
CA GLY A 262 18.21 19.79 -3.66
C GLY A 262 18.35 20.75 -4.82
N LYS A 263 18.27 20.21 -6.03
CA LYS A 263 18.43 20.98 -7.28
C LYS A 263 17.33 22.00 -7.52
N GLY A 264 16.22 21.89 -6.79
CA GLY A 264 15.02 22.69 -6.92
C GLY A 264 13.93 21.96 -7.72
N PRO A 265 12.65 22.34 -7.52
CA PRO A 265 11.51 21.72 -8.20
C PRO A 265 11.66 21.79 -9.72
N GLY A 266 11.39 20.69 -10.42
CA GLY A 266 11.43 20.68 -11.88
C GLY A 266 12.84 20.58 -12.49
N LYS A 267 13.89 20.51 -11.67
CA LYS A 267 15.31 20.52 -12.11
C LYS A 267 16.01 19.18 -11.86
N SER A 268 15.27 18.09 -11.63
CA SER A 268 15.84 16.74 -11.64
C SER A 268 16.40 16.42 -13.03
N ASN A 269 17.63 15.89 -13.05
CA ASN A 269 18.21 15.32 -14.27
C ASN A 269 17.86 13.83 -14.37
N GLN A 270 17.78 13.13 -13.23
CA GLN A 270 17.59 11.68 -13.23
C GLN A 270 16.17 11.25 -13.58
N ARG A 271 15.18 12.15 -13.52
CA ARG A 271 13.82 11.88 -14.03
C ARG A 271 13.81 11.46 -15.49
N ASP A 272 14.76 11.92 -16.31
CA ASP A 272 14.78 11.61 -17.75
C ASP A 272 15.36 10.21 -18.03
N PHE A 273 16.19 9.71 -17.11
CA PHE A 273 16.90 8.44 -17.23
C PHE A 273 16.19 7.31 -16.48
N LEU A 274 15.54 7.60 -15.36
CA LEU A 274 14.79 6.60 -14.59
C LEU A 274 13.57 6.10 -15.38
N PRO A 275 13.35 4.78 -15.51
CA PRO A 275 12.07 4.25 -15.96
C PRO A 275 11.03 4.39 -14.85
N HIS A 276 9.84 4.89 -15.21
CA HIS A 276 8.73 5.13 -14.28
C HIS A 276 9.11 5.97 -13.02
N PRO A 277 9.74 7.14 -13.18
CA PRO A 277 10.20 7.99 -12.08
C PRO A 277 9.03 8.58 -11.28
N TYR A 278 7.85 8.69 -11.91
CA TYR A 278 6.62 9.23 -11.31
C TYR A 278 5.84 8.22 -10.47
N SER A 279 6.20 6.92 -10.49
CA SER A 279 5.55 5.87 -9.71
C SER A 279 6.53 5.14 -8.79
N ASP A 280 7.47 4.40 -9.38
CA ASP A 280 8.25 3.38 -8.69
C ASP A 280 9.48 4.01 -8.03
N PHE A 281 10.03 5.07 -8.63
CA PHE A 281 11.23 5.78 -8.16
C PHE A 281 11.02 7.23 -7.73
N ILE A 282 9.77 7.59 -7.39
CA ILE A 282 9.44 9.00 -7.08
C ILE A 282 10.17 9.53 -5.85
N TYR A 283 10.49 8.65 -4.88
CA TYR A 283 11.20 9.06 -3.68
C TYR A 283 12.65 9.49 -3.98
N ALA A 284 13.33 8.82 -4.91
CA ALA A 284 14.65 9.23 -5.38
C ALA A 284 14.63 10.61 -6.06
N ILE A 285 13.58 10.90 -6.86
CA ILE A 285 13.37 12.21 -7.48
C ILE A 285 13.09 13.30 -6.43
N ILE A 286 12.26 12.99 -5.43
CA ILE A 286 11.99 13.92 -4.33
C ILE A 286 13.30 14.30 -3.61
N ILE A 287 14.18 13.33 -3.36
CA ILE A 287 15.49 13.61 -2.76
C ILE A 287 16.35 14.46 -3.71
N GLU A 288 16.37 14.18 -5.00
CA GLU A 288 17.15 14.96 -5.96
C GLU A 288 16.72 16.44 -6.02
N GLU A 289 15.41 16.70 -5.98
CA GLU A 289 14.87 18.05 -6.14
C GLU A 289 14.81 18.85 -4.83
N TYR A 290 14.39 18.21 -3.74
CA TYR A 290 14.12 18.87 -2.46
C TYR A 290 15.21 18.61 -1.41
N GLY A 291 16.13 17.69 -1.66
CA GLY A 291 17.21 17.33 -0.76
C GLY A 291 16.86 16.23 0.23
N LEU A 292 17.89 15.71 0.89
CA LEU A 292 17.74 14.63 1.86
C LEU A 292 16.87 15.07 3.04
N LEU A 293 17.06 16.27 3.58
CA LEU A 293 16.32 16.76 4.75
C LEU A 293 14.87 17.14 4.41
N PHE A 294 14.66 18.12 3.52
CA PHE A 294 13.32 18.64 3.22
C PHE A 294 12.50 17.73 2.28
N GLY A 295 13.15 16.87 1.50
CA GLY A 295 12.48 15.85 0.70
C GLY A 295 12.38 14.52 1.46
N GLY A 296 13.51 13.82 1.59
CA GLY A 296 13.54 12.45 2.10
C GLY A 296 13.04 12.31 3.54
N VAL A 297 13.73 12.97 4.48
CA VAL A 297 13.45 12.89 5.92
C VAL A 297 12.07 13.43 6.25
N LEU A 298 11.64 14.54 5.64
CA LEU A 298 10.30 15.09 5.85
C LEU A 298 9.21 14.10 5.44
N VAL A 299 9.30 13.49 4.25
CA VAL A 299 8.31 12.51 3.78
C VAL A 299 8.29 11.28 4.70
N LEU A 300 9.46 10.75 5.07
CA LEU A 300 9.56 9.65 6.02
C LEU A 300 8.92 10.01 7.37
N PHE A 301 9.22 11.20 7.89
CA PHE A 301 8.67 11.71 9.14
C PHE A 301 7.14 11.83 9.09
N LEU A 302 6.57 12.29 7.97
CA LEU A 302 5.11 12.37 7.81
C LEU A 302 4.44 10.98 7.92
N TYR A 303 5.03 9.94 7.33
CA TYR A 303 4.51 8.57 7.50
C TYR A 303 4.69 8.03 8.91
N LEU A 304 5.83 8.29 9.56
CA LEU A 304 6.06 7.90 10.95
C LEU A 304 5.08 8.60 11.91
N LEU A 305 4.83 9.89 11.68
CA LEU A 305 3.82 10.64 12.41
C LEU A 305 2.42 10.10 12.15
N PHE A 306 2.08 9.76 10.90
CA PHE A 306 0.81 9.12 10.56
C PHE A 306 0.62 7.78 11.28
N LEU A 307 1.67 6.94 11.32
CA LEU A 307 1.68 5.70 12.08
C LEU A 307 1.43 5.96 13.57
N PHE A 308 2.16 6.91 14.16
CA PHE A 308 2.00 7.29 15.55
C PHE A 308 0.58 7.75 15.87
N ARG A 309 -0.04 8.59 15.01
CA ARG A 309 -1.44 9.02 15.19
C ARG A 309 -2.41 7.86 15.09
N THR A 310 -2.18 6.93 14.17
CA THR A 310 -3.00 5.71 14.03
C THR A 310 -2.91 4.83 15.29
N LEU A 311 -1.71 4.65 15.84
CA LEU A 311 -1.51 3.92 17.10
C LEU A 311 -2.17 4.64 18.28
N LYS A 312 -2.17 5.97 18.32
CA LYS A 312 -2.90 6.74 19.33
C LYS A 312 -4.42 6.49 19.27
N ILE A 313 -4.98 6.28 18.07
CA ILE A 313 -6.40 5.92 17.90
C ILE A 313 -6.69 4.53 18.51
N LEU A 314 -5.76 3.57 18.41
CA LEU A 314 -5.90 2.24 19.04
C LEU A 314 -6.15 2.35 20.54
N PHE A 315 -5.25 3.01 21.26
CA PHE A 315 -5.33 3.21 22.71
C PHE A 315 -6.48 4.14 23.10
N GLY A 316 -7.00 4.91 22.14
CA GLY A 316 -8.08 5.85 22.32
C GLY A 316 -9.48 5.28 22.08
N SER A 317 -9.63 4.11 21.46
CA SER A 317 -10.94 3.60 21.02
C SER A 317 -11.58 2.69 22.06
N PRO A 318 -12.84 2.93 22.46
CA PRO A 318 -13.57 2.05 23.38
C PRO A 318 -13.96 0.70 22.73
N LYS A 319 -14.10 0.66 21.40
CA LYS A 319 -14.51 -0.55 20.66
C LYS A 319 -13.33 -1.19 19.95
N ALA A 320 -13.16 -2.50 20.18
CA ALA A 320 -12.07 -3.29 19.61
C ALA A 320 -12.07 -3.31 18.07
N PHE A 321 -13.23 -3.38 17.41
CA PHE A 321 -13.32 -3.41 15.95
C PHE A 321 -12.69 -2.17 15.29
N GLY A 322 -13.08 -0.97 15.74
CA GLY A 322 -12.57 0.28 15.19
C GLY A 322 -11.07 0.43 15.46
N ALA A 323 -10.65 0.07 16.68
CA ALA A 323 -9.25 0.13 17.11
C ALA A 323 -8.35 -0.73 16.21
N LEU A 324 -8.72 -2.01 16.01
CA LEU A 324 -8.00 -2.94 15.14
C LEU A 324 -8.04 -2.51 13.67
N LEU A 325 -9.19 -2.02 13.19
CA LEU A 325 -9.33 -1.57 11.81
C LEU A 325 -8.42 -0.38 11.50
N ALA A 326 -8.42 0.62 12.37
CA ALA A 326 -7.58 1.80 12.20
C ALA A 326 -6.09 1.42 12.13
N VAL A 327 -5.62 0.60 13.08
CA VAL A 327 -4.22 0.15 13.10
C VAL A 327 -3.88 -0.72 11.90
N GLY A 328 -4.75 -1.67 11.51
CA GLY A 328 -4.52 -2.52 10.36
C GLY A 328 -4.32 -1.71 9.07
N LEU A 329 -5.22 -0.75 8.83
CA LEU A 329 -5.14 0.12 7.66
C LEU A 329 -3.93 1.05 7.72
N GLY A 330 -3.71 1.73 8.85
CA GLY A 330 -2.61 2.68 8.95
C GLY A 330 -1.23 1.99 8.92
N PHE A 331 -1.11 0.81 9.53
CA PHE A 331 0.11 0.02 9.46
C PHE A 331 0.38 -0.48 8.03
N SER A 332 -0.65 -0.97 7.32
CA SER A 332 -0.51 -1.41 5.92
C SER A 332 0.03 -0.29 5.02
N LEU A 333 -0.53 0.92 5.14
CA LEU A 333 -0.08 2.09 4.38
C LEU A 333 1.36 2.49 4.73
N CYS A 334 1.72 2.49 6.02
CA CYS A 334 3.06 2.85 6.45
C CYS A 334 4.10 1.82 6.00
N MET A 335 3.81 0.52 6.09
CA MET A 335 4.73 -0.51 5.60
C MET A 335 4.93 -0.42 4.10
N GLN A 336 3.87 -0.15 3.34
CA GLN A 336 3.98 0.09 1.91
C GLN A 336 4.90 1.29 1.62
N ALA A 337 4.77 2.39 2.37
CA ALA A 337 5.62 3.56 2.22
C ALA A 337 7.09 3.27 2.58
N ILE A 338 7.35 2.59 3.71
CA ILE A 338 8.70 2.24 4.16
C ILE A 338 9.38 1.33 3.13
N ILE A 339 8.68 0.31 2.61
CA ILE A 339 9.24 -0.59 1.60
C ILE A 339 9.52 0.16 0.30
N HIS A 340 8.63 1.05 -0.13
CA HIS A 340 8.86 1.90 -1.32
C HIS A 340 10.13 2.75 -1.16
N MET A 341 10.28 3.43 -0.03
CA MET A 341 11.46 4.23 0.28
C MET A 341 12.72 3.37 0.35
N ALA A 342 12.67 2.20 1.00
CA ALA A 342 13.77 1.25 1.11
C ALA A 342 14.25 0.73 -0.25
N VAL A 343 13.32 0.48 -1.18
CA VAL A 343 13.64 0.12 -2.56
C VAL A 343 14.37 1.26 -3.29
N ASN A 344 13.90 2.49 -3.11
CA ASN A 344 14.50 3.66 -3.75
C ASN A 344 15.93 3.94 -3.27
N VAL A 345 16.22 3.66 -2.00
CA VAL A 345 17.58 3.75 -1.43
C VAL A 345 18.39 2.47 -1.57
N SER A 346 17.92 1.48 -2.33
CA SER A 346 18.61 0.21 -2.59
C SER A 346 18.85 -0.68 -1.36
N LEU A 347 18.05 -0.54 -0.30
CA LEU A 347 18.04 -1.45 0.86
C LEU A 347 17.25 -2.74 0.60
N LEU A 348 16.32 -2.69 -0.36
CA LEU A 348 15.50 -3.81 -0.80
C LEU A 348 15.53 -3.92 -2.33
N PRO A 349 15.34 -5.14 -2.90
CA PRO A 349 15.29 -5.32 -4.34
C PRO A 349 14.11 -4.58 -4.98
N VAL A 350 14.24 -4.16 -6.23
CA VAL A 350 13.23 -3.36 -6.94
C VAL A 350 11.86 -4.03 -6.92
N THR A 351 10.87 -3.33 -6.34
CA THR A 351 9.47 -3.73 -6.32
C THR A 351 8.64 -2.84 -7.25
N GLY A 352 7.39 -3.21 -7.51
CA GLY A 352 6.44 -2.38 -8.27
C GLY A 352 5.37 -1.74 -7.39
N LEU A 353 5.69 -1.48 -6.12
CA LEU A 353 4.78 -0.82 -5.20
C LEU A 353 4.79 0.68 -5.45
N THR A 354 3.68 1.34 -5.16
CA THR A 354 3.56 2.80 -5.22
C THR A 354 3.65 3.40 -3.81
N LEU A 355 4.19 4.62 -3.70
CA LEU A 355 4.24 5.37 -2.45
C LEU A 355 2.84 5.96 -2.17
N PRO A 356 2.13 5.54 -1.10
CA PRO A 356 0.72 5.92 -0.88
C PRO A 356 0.52 7.44 -0.80
N PHE A 357 -0.44 8.02 -1.53
CA PHE A 357 -0.65 9.48 -1.69
C PHE A 357 0.42 10.28 -2.44
N VAL A 358 1.64 9.75 -2.65
CA VAL A 358 2.73 10.51 -3.27
C VAL A 358 2.97 10.10 -4.72
N SER A 359 3.08 8.80 -5.00
CA SER A 359 3.28 8.29 -6.37
C SER A 359 2.04 8.48 -7.24
N MET A 360 2.24 8.59 -8.56
CA MET A 360 1.14 8.48 -9.53
C MET A 360 0.66 7.02 -9.60
N GLY A 361 -0.31 6.69 -8.75
CA GLY A 361 -0.96 5.39 -8.69
C GLY A 361 -2.44 5.51 -9.06
N GLY A 362 -2.80 5.09 -10.27
CA GLY A 362 -4.12 5.31 -10.88
C GLY A 362 -5.30 5.09 -9.93
N THR A 363 -5.66 3.83 -9.64
CA THR A 363 -6.72 3.51 -8.68
C THR A 363 -6.24 3.33 -7.24
N SER A 364 -4.93 3.19 -7.01
CA SER A 364 -4.42 2.95 -5.65
C SER A 364 -4.61 4.16 -4.74
N ILE A 365 -4.63 5.38 -5.29
CA ILE A 365 -4.95 6.60 -4.53
C ILE A 365 -6.39 6.59 -4.00
N ILE A 366 -7.33 5.99 -4.75
CA ILE A 366 -8.74 5.85 -4.36
C ILE A 366 -8.84 4.98 -3.10
N PHE A 367 -8.23 3.80 -3.12
CA PHE A 367 -8.26 2.87 -1.99
C PHE A 367 -7.49 3.39 -0.77
N THR A 368 -6.38 4.06 -1.02
CA THR A 368 -5.59 4.72 0.02
C THR A 368 -6.43 5.81 0.70
N SER A 369 -7.15 6.61 -0.08
CA SER A 369 -8.03 7.66 0.42
C SER A 369 -9.23 7.11 1.20
N ILE A 370 -9.86 6.04 0.71
CA ILE A 370 -10.92 5.33 1.42
C ILE A 370 -10.40 4.80 2.76
N SER A 371 -9.21 4.18 2.77
CA SER A 371 -8.58 3.65 3.98
C SER A 371 -8.36 4.74 5.03
N VAL A 372 -7.85 5.91 4.63
CA VAL A 372 -7.68 7.03 5.56
C VAL A 372 -9.01 7.62 6.00
N GLY A 373 -10.00 7.71 5.12
CA GLY A 373 -11.35 8.14 5.48
C GLY A 373 -11.95 7.25 6.58
N ILE A 374 -11.75 5.93 6.48
CA ILE A 374 -12.16 4.97 7.51
C ILE A 374 -11.39 5.18 8.82
N ILE A 375 -10.07 5.41 8.79
CA ILE A 375 -9.28 5.72 9.99
C ILE A 375 -9.80 6.98 10.68
N LEU A 376 -10.13 8.02 9.91
CA LEU A 376 -10.69 9.27 10.41
C LEU A 376 -12.10 9.08 11.00
N SER A 377 -12.94 8.26 10.36
CA SER A 377 -14.25 7.86 10.90
C SER A 377 -14.11 7.17 12.26
N VAL A 378 -13.20 6.20 12.40
CA VAL A 378 -12.91 5.58 13.70
C VAL A 378 -12.48 6.63 14.72
N SER A 379 -11.53 7.50 14.37
CA SER A 379 -11.03 8.55 15.27
C SER A 379 -12.13 9.49 15.76
N LYS A 380 -13.03 9.92 14.87
CA LYS A 380 -14.19 10.76 15.19
C LYS A 380 -15.10 10.05 16.18
N ASN A 381 -15.56 8.87 15.82
CA ASN A 381 -16.56 8.15 16.59
C ASN A 381 -16.00 7.69 17.95
N SER A 382 -14.71 7.34 18.04
CA SER A 382 -14.07 7.04 19.32
C SER A 382 -14.05 8.23 20.29
N LYS A 383 -13.92 9.47 19.78
CA LYS A 383 -14.00 10.68 20.61
C LYS A 383 -15.44 10.95 21.07
N GLU A 384 -16.41 10.84 20.16
CA GLU A 384 -17.84 11.03 20.47
C GLU A 384 -18.32 10.01 21.51
N GLU A 385 -17.94 8.73 21.36
CA GLU A 385 -18.29 7.66 22.31
C GLU A 385 -17.69 7.90 23.71
N LYS A 386 -16.46 8.42 23.81
CA LYS A 386 -15.85 8.77 25.10
C LYS A 386 -16.59 9.88 25.82
N ILE A 387 -17.06 10.89 25.09
CA ILE A 387 -17.83 11.99 25.69
C ILE A 387 -19.15 11.45 26.25
N SER A 388 -19.85 10.57 25.51
CA SER A 388 -21.11 9.99 25.98
C SER A 388 -21.00 9.02 27.16
N VAL A 389 -19.81 8.51 27.48
CA VAL A 389 -19.58 7.64 28.64
C VAL A 389 -19.23 8.43 29.91
N ASN A 390 -18.73 9.67 29.75
CA ASN A 390 -18.33 10.54 30.84
C ASN A 390 -19.39 11.58 31.23
N VAL A 391 -20.52 11.61 30.51
CA VAL A 391 -21.74 12.37 30.82
C VAL A 391 -22.79 11.37 31.25
#